data_AF-A0A9P7QIY1-F1
#
_entry.id   AF-A0A9P7QIY1-F1
#
_cell.length_a   1.000
_cell.length_b   1.000
_cell.length_c   1.000
_cell.angle_alpha   90.00
_cell.angle_beta   90.00
_cell.angle_gamma   90.00
#
_symmetry.space_group_name_H-M   'P 1'
#
loop_
_entity.id
_entity.type
_entity.pdbx_description
1 polymer ?
#
loop_
_entity_poly.entity_id
_entity_poly.type
_entity_poly.pdbx_seq_one_letter_code
_entity_poly.pdbx_strand_id
1 'polypeptide(L)'
;MRRRSETNAATRATSPTGTGPSMPINPYNLQANPLYDGSETSMGSNGRYIPDRNSTVQPLPVPVSNPPALYCPPGTGGGYVKRGPFAHWTLHLGPVIPMIVRNGMPVRANPRPDGLGYNPRRMIRDFNNTSLQENNSYKIVNNRLTNMTVYDNDFYTSPGDPLFYFHHAQVDRIWSIWQALDFSKRGNALDGTLTLGNVPPSRNVALEDIMSFDFQPSILVGPGTANEPYQEWTVLYLRLIRKLE
;
A
#
# COMPACT_ATOMS: atom_id res chain seq x y z
N MET A 1 -1.47 7.48 62.16
CA MET A 1 -1.67 7.33 60.70
C MET A 1 -2.02 8.68 60.09
N ARG A 2 -1.05 9.37 59.49
CA ARG A 2 -1.26 10.52 58.59
C ARG A 2 0.04 10.68 57.80
N ARG A 3 0.06 10.28 56.51
CA ARG A 3 1.21 10.51 55.63
C ARG A 3 1.13 11.92 55.05
N ARG A 4 2.29 12.57 55.05
CA ARG A 4 2.54 13.90 54.51
C ARG A 4 2.51 13.88 52.97
N SER A 5 2.10 15.02 52.44
CA SER A 5 2.21 15.48 51.06
C SER A 5 3.66 15.68 50.62
N GLU A 6 4.00 15.31 49.39
CA GLU A 6 5.10 15.91 48.62
C GLU A 6 4.71 16.08 47.15
N THR A 7 5.24 17.18 46.62
CA THR A 7 4.92 17.96 45.42
C THR A 7 5.63 17.49 44.15
N ASN A 8 4.97 17.75 43.01
CA ASN A 8 5.50 18.09 41.68
C ASN A 8 6.95 17.72 41.32
N ALA A 9 7.10 16.79 40.36
CA ALA A 9 8.25 16.73 39.47
C ALA A 9 7.76 16.77 38.01
N ALA A 10 8.24 17.77 37.27
CA ALA A 10 7.92 18.03 35.88
C ALA A 10 8.36 16.88 34.96
N THR A 11 7.45 16.40 34.12
CA THR A 11 7.75 15.43 33.05
C THR A 11 8.41 16.12 31.87
N ARG A 12 9.69 15.81 31.67
CA ARG A 12 10.51 16.17 30.51
C ARG A 12 9.96 15.42 29.29
N ALA A 13 9.51 16.16 28.27
CA ALA A 13 9.11 15.60 26.99
C ALA A 13 10.33 14.95 26.30
N THR A 14 10.25 13.64 26.06
CA THR A 14 11.17 12.91 25.17
C THR A 14 10.52 12.82 23.79
N SER A 15 11.24 13.25 22.76
CA SER A 15 10.84 13.15 21.35
C SER A 15 10.41 11.73 20.98
N PRO A 16 9.36 11.54 20.16
CA PRO A 16 8.93 10.21 19.77
C PRO A 16 9.90 9.64 18.73
N THR A 17 10.68 8.64 19.14
CA THR A 17 11.36 7.72 18.22
C THR A 17 10.29 6.90 17.50
N GLY A 18 9.94 7.30 16.28
CA GLY A 18 8.93 6.64 15.48
C GLY A 18 9.37 5.23 15.06
N THR A 19 8.73 4.21 15.62
CA THR A 19 8.62 2.91 14.96
C THR A 19 7.79 3.11 13.70
N GLY A 20 8.30 2.63 12.55
CA GLY A 20 7.57 2.71 11.27
C GLY A 20 6.14 2.16 11.42
N PRO A 21 5.14 2.76 10.79
CA PRO A 21 3.76 2.38 11.02
C PRO A 21 3.45 1.02 10.39
N SER A 22 3.12 0.03 11.23
CA SER A 22 2.60 -1.27 10.79
C SER A 22 1.07 -1.30 10.86
N MET A 23 0.41 -1.99 9.93
CA MET A 23 -1.05 -2.12 9.95
C MET A 23 -1.53 -3.30 10.83
N PRO A 24 -2.26 -3.05 11.93
CA PRO A 24 -3.06 -4.10 12.54
C PRO A 24 -4.28 -4.36 11.64
N ILE A 25 -4.30 -5.52 10.97
CA ILE A 25 -5.47 -5.98 10.23
C ILE A 25 -6.45 -6.57 11.24
N ASN A 26 -7.47 -5.82 11.66
CA ASN A 26 -8.64 -6.38 12.32
C ASN A 26 -9.69 -6.72 11.25
N PRO A 27 -9.87 -8.01 10.89
CA PRO A 27 -10.76 -8.42 9.80
C PRO A 27 -12.24 -8.39 10.18
N TYR A 28 -12.62 -7.94 11.39
CA TYR A 28 -14.01 -8.02 11.87
C TYR A 28 -14.71 -6.65 11.96
N ASN A 29 -13.97 -5.53 11.98
CA ASN A 29 -14.55 -4.20 11.91
C ASN A 29 -13.58 -3.18 11.29
N LEU A 30 -13.63 -3.06 9.96
CA LEU A 30 -12.83 -2.08 9.23
C LEU A 30 -13.09 -0.65 9.74
N GLN A 31 -14.32 -0.29 10.13
CA GLN A 31 -14.63 1.08 10.54
C GLN A 31 -14.03 1.46 11.91
N ALA A 32 -13.63 0.48 12.72
CA ALA A 32 -12.98 0.70 14.02
C ALA A 32 -11.44 0.71 13.93
N ASN A 33 -10.85 0.56 12.74
CA ASN A 33 -9.41 0.59 12.61
C ASN A 33 -8.89 2.03 12.79
N PRO A 34 -7.99 2.31 13.75
CA PRO A 34 -7.51 3.67 14.02
C PRO A 34 -6.82 4.31 12.81
N LEU A 35 -6.33 3.50 11.86
CA LEU A 35 -5.74 4.02 10.63
C LEU A 35 -6.78 4.64 9.70
N TYR A 36 -8.05 4.20 9.75
CA TYR A 36 -9.08 4.64 8.81
C TYR A 36 -10.50 4.76 9.39
N ASP A 37 -10.61 5.03 10.69
CA ASP A 37 -11.87 5.31 11.40
C ASP A 37 -12.43 6.73 11.11
N GLY A 38 -11.60 7.62 10.57
CA GLY A 38 -11.92 9.01 10.30
C GLY A 38 -11.69 9.97 11.46
N SER A 39 -10.97 9.55 12.50
CA SER A 39 -10.46 10.42 13.57
C SER A 39 -9.42 11.41 13.03
N GLU A 40 -9.04 12.40 13.85
CA GLU A 40 -8.03 13.40 13.49
C GLU A 40 -6.62 12.80 13.29
N THR A 41 -6.39 11.59 13.81
CA THR A 41 -5.12 10.86 13.68
C THR A 41 -5.17 9.78 12.60
N SER A 42 -6.29 9.62 11.90
CA SER A 42 -6.46 8.61 10.86
C SER A 42 -6.01 9.13 9.49
N MET A 43 -5.84 8.23 8.53
CA MET A 43 -5.64 8.55 7.12
C MET A 43 -6.96 8.85 6.39
N GLY A 44 -7.95 9.41 7.10
CA GLY A 44 -9.33 9.58 6.64
C GLY A 44 -10.19 8.33 6.84
N SER A 45 -11.50 8.45 6.62
CA SER A 45 -12.45 7.36 6.79
C SER A 45 -12.68 6.56 5.50
N ASN A 46 -13.67 5.65 5.53
CA ASN A 46 -14.33 5.16 4.33
C ASN A 46 -15.00 6.30 3.54
N GLY A 47 -15.39 6.02 2.30
CA GLY A 47 -16.22 6.90 1.48
C GLY A 47 -17.65 7.00 2.00
N ARG A 48 -18.37 8.05 1.59
CA ARG A 48 -19.82 8.13 1.78
C ARG A 48 -20.47 6.93 1.11
N TYR A 49 -21.35 6.25 1.84
CA TYR A 49 -22.10 5.12 1.33
C TYR A 49 -22.97 5.54 0.13
N ILE A 50 -22.95 4.72 -0.93
CA ILE A 50 -23.82 4.84 -2.08
C ILE A 50 -24.62 3.53 -2.19
N PRO A 51 -25.95 3.58 -2.05
CA PRO A 51 -26.80 2.39 -2.13
C PRO A 51 -26.90 1.86 -3.57
N ASP A 52 -27.36 0.61 -3.69
CA ASP A 52 -27.77 -0.02 -4.95
C ASP A 52 -26.71 -0.02 -6.06
N ARG A 53 -25.43 -0.10 -5.66
CA ARG A 53 -24.33 -0.20 -6.61
C ARG A 53 -24.17 -1.61 -7.14
N ASN A 54 -23.93 -1.71 -8.44
CA ASN A 54 -23.44 -2.95 -9.04
C ASN A 54 -22.02 -3.25 -8.57
N SER A 55 -21.68 -4.53 -8.55
CA SER A 55 -20.30 -4.97 -8.37
C SER A 55 -19.39 -4.44 -9.47
N THR A 56 -18.13 -4.22 -9.14
CA THR A 56 -17.12 -3.77 -10.08
C THR A 56 -16.39 -4.98 -10.67
N VAL A 57 -16.11 -4.91 -11.96
CA VAL A 57 -15.22 -5.86 -12.64
C VAL A 57 -13.89 -5.16 -12.82
N GLN A 58 -12.84 -5.74 -12.23
CA GLN A 58 -11.51 -5.19 -12.27
C GLN A 58 -10.61 -6.09 -13.10
N PRO A 59 -10.25 -5.68 -14.33
CA PRO A 59 -9.29 -6.43 -15.13
C PRO A 59 -7.95 -6.42 -14.41
N LEU A 60 -7.30 -7.58 -14.33
CA LEU A 60 -5.93 -7.65 -13.85
C LEU A 60 -5.02 -6.92 -14.84
N PRO A 61 -3.98 -6.21 -14.38
CA PRO A 61 -3.05 -5.46 -15.24
C PRO A 61 -2.07 -6.41 -15.94
N VAL A 62 -2.60 -7.42 -16.62
CA VAL A 62 -1.83 -8.39 -17.39
C VAL A 62 -1.97 -8.02 -18.87
N PRO A 63 -0.87 -7.78 -19.58
CA PRO A 63 -0.86 -7.35 -20.98
C PRO A 63 -1.14 -8.51 -21.95
N VAL A 64 -2.30 -9.15 -21.79
CA VAL A 64 -2.83 -10.23 -22.64
C VAL A 64 -4.20 -9.86 -23.19
N SER A 65 -4.62 -10.50 -24.28
CA SER A 65 -6.00 -10.39 -24.76
C SER A 65 -6.95 -11.00 -23.72
N ASN A 66 -8.00 -10.25 -23.34
CA ASN A 66 -8.99 -10.63 -22.32
C ASN A 66 -8.36 -11.03 -20.97
N PRO A 67 -7.73 -10.08 -20.25
CA PRO A 67 -7.13 -10.40 -18.97
C PRO A 67 -8.19 -10.94 -18.00
N PRO A 68 -7.83 -11.93 -17.16
CA PRO A 68 -8.71 -12.37 -16.08
C PRO A 68 -9.14 -11.16 -15.25
N ALA A 69 -10.41 -11.11 -14.88
CA ALA A 69 -10.97 -10.01 -14.12
C ALA A 69 -11.51 -10.51 -12.79
N LEU A 70 -11.36 -9.68 -11.76
CA LEU A 70 -11.95 -9.92 -10.45
C LEU A 70 -13.32 -9.26 -10.39
N TYR A 71 -14.28 -10.02 -9.84
CA TYR A 71 -15.60 -9.50 -9.52
C TYR A 71 -15.59 -9.05 -8.06
N CYS A 72 -15.82 -7.77 -7.83
CA CYS A 72 -15.76 -7.17 -6.50
C CYS A 72 -17.15 -6.66 -6.13
N PRO A 73 -17.81 -7.25 -5.12
CA PRO A 73 -19.08 -6.73 -4.65
C PRO A 73 -18.91 -5.29 -4.13
N PRO A 74 -19.98 -4.48 -4.14
CA PRO A 74 -19.92 -3.14 -3.57
C PRO A 74 -19.58 -3.23 -2.08
N GLY A 75 -18.62 -2.42 -1.64
CA GLY A 75 -18.31 -2.27 -0.22
C GLY A 75 -19.31 -1.36 0.51
N THR A 76 -18.91 -0.96 1.71
CA THR A 76 -19.71 -0.11 2.61
C THR A 76 -19.53 1.40 2.37
N GLY A 77 -18.81 1.77 1.31
CA GLY A 77 -18.57 3.16 0.92
C GLY A 77 -19.03 3.41 -0.51
N GLY A 78 -18.10 3.88 -1.35
CA GLY A 78 -18.30 4.09 -2.79
C GLY A 78 -18.15 5.55 -3.23
N GLY A 79 -18.42 6.49 -2.33
CA GLY A 79 -18.28 7.93 -2.58
C GLY A 79 -16.98 8.54 -2.06
N TYR A 80 -16.95 9.86 -2.01
CA TYR A 80 -15.81 10.60 -1.45
C TYR A 80 -15.57 10.28 0.02
N VAL A 81 -14.30 10.30 0.45
CA VAL A 81 -13.90 10.13 1.86
C VAL A 81 -14.74 11.05 2.76
N LYS A 82 -15.37 10.47 3.79
CA LYS A 82 -16.39 11.13 4.60
C LYS A 82 -15.81 12.01 5.73
N ARG A 83 -14.76 11.57 6.42
CA ARG A 83 -14.17 12.22 7.61
C ARG A 83 -12.65 12.04 7.69
N GLY A 84 -12.03 12.74 8.63
CA GLY A 84 -10.59 12.73 8.93
C GLY A 84 -9.80 13.75 8.10
N PRO A 85 -8.49 13.89 8.37
CA PRO A 85 -7.62 14.93 7.79
C PRO A 85 -7.62 14.96 6.25
N PHE A 86 -7.84 13.81 5.63
CA PHE A 86 -7.79 13.64 4.17
C PHE A 86 -9.17 13.67 3.49
N ALA A 87 -10.25 14.01 4.19
CA ALA A 87 -11.61 14.07 3.60
C ALA A 87 -11.74 15.08 2.44
N HIS A 88 -10.89 16.11 2.43
CA HIS A 88 -10.80 17.15 1.40
C HIS A 88 -9.49 17.10 0.61
N TRP A 89 -8.73 16.00 0.73
CA TRP A 89 -7.51 15.78 -0.05
C TRP A 89 -7.84 15.81 -1.55
N THR A 90 -7.04 16.57 -2.30
CA THR A 90 -7.19 16.73 -3.74
C THR A 90 -6.10 15.96 -4.47
N LEU A 91 -6.53 14.94 -5.22
CA LEU A 91 -5.71 14.21 -6.17
C LEU A 91 -5.55 15.06 -7.42
N HIS A 92 -4.33 15.24 -7.90
CA HIS A 92 -4.04 16.08 -9.07
C HIS A 92 -3.69 15.28 -10.33
N LEU A 93 -3.30 14.01 -10.18
CA LEU A 93 -2.88 13.12 -11.27
C LEU A 93 -3.87 11.96 -11.43
N GLY A 94 -3.80 11.25 -12.55
CA GLY A 94 -4.68 10.15 -12.92
C GLY A 94 -6.10 10.59 -13.26
N PRO A 95 -7.02 9.63 -13.46
CA PRO A 95 -6.72 8.20 -13.54
C PRO A 95 -5.88 7.85 -14.79
N VAL A 96 -5.04 6.82 -14.71
CA VAL A 96 -4.30 6.31 -15.89
C VAL A 96 -5.17 5.31 -16.64
N ILE A 97 -5.75 4.35 -15.91
CA ILE A 97 -6.72 3.43 -16.48
C ILE A 97 -8.06 4.19 -16.59
N PRO A 98 -8.65 4.37 -17.79
CA PRO A 98 -9.85 5.16 -17.97
C PRO A 98 -11.09 4.41 -17.47
N MET A 99 -11.24 4.30 -16.15
CA MET A 99 -12.49 3.95 -15.51
C MET A 99 -13.36 5.21 -15.43
N ILE A 100 -14.25 5.39 -16.41
CA ILE A 100 -15.21 6.51 -16.46
C ILE A 100 -16.19 6.49 -15.28
N VAL A 101 -16.33 5.34 -14.63
CA VAL A 101 -17.08 5.16 -13.38
C VAL A 101 -16.21 4.40 -12.40
N ARG A 102 -15.99 4.97 -11.20
CA ARG A 102 -15.34 4.28 -10.07
C ARG A 102 -16.37 4.12 -8.97
N ASN A 103 -16.70 2.87 -8.64
CA ASN A 103 -17.61 2.58 -7.53
C ASN A 103 -18.98 3.28 -7.63
N GLY A 104 -19.51 3.42 -8.86
CA GLY A 104 -20.77 4.13 -9.14
C GLY A 104 -20.65 5.65 -9.24
N MET A 105 -19.47 6.23 -8.95
CA MET A 105 -19.20 7.66 -9.10
C MET A 105 -18.58 7.96 -10.47
N PRO A 106 -19.10 8.94 -11.22
CA PRO A 106 -18.42 9.44 -12.41
C PRO A 106 -17.02 9.96 -12.06
N VAL A 107 -16.02 9.51 -12.79
CA VAL A 107 -14.65 10.01 -12.67
C VAL A 107 -14.26 10.64 -13.99
N ARG A 108 -13.87 11.91 -13.96
CA ARG A 108 -13.36 12.61 -15.14
C ARG A 108 -12.06 11.96 -15.59
N ALA A 109 -12.03 11.53 -16.85
CA ALA A 109 -10.81 11.04 -17.50
C ALA A 109 -9.69 12.07 -17.40
N ASN A 110 -8.44 11.60 -17.27
CA ASN A 110 -7.31 12.51 -17.30
C ASN A 110 -7.16 13.13 -18.70
N PRO A 111 -6.85 14.44 -18.82
CA PRO A 111 -6.61 15.06 -20.13
C PRO A 111 -5.39 14.49 -20.86
N ARG A 112 -4.48 13.77 -20.17
CA ARG A 112 -3.37 13.04 -20.76
C ARG A 112 -3.54 11.52 -20.58
N PRO A 113 -3.25 10.71 -21.62
CA PRO A 113 -3.37 9.24 -21.53
C PRO A 113 -2.42 8.60 -20.51
N ASP A 114 -1.29 9.25 -20.23
CA ASP A 114 -0.31 8.82 -19.22
C ASP A 114 -0.74 9.12 -17.77
N GLY A 115 -1.90 9.75 -17.58
CA GLY A 115 -2.39 10.18 -16.27
C GLY A 115 -1.60 11.33 -15.64
N LEU A 116 -0.63 11.94 -16.32
CA LEU A 116 0.19 13.02 -15.77
C LEU A 116 -0.43 14.40 -15.96
N GLY A 117 -1.60 14.49 -16.59
CA GLY A 117 -2.32 15.74 -16.77
C GLY A 117 -2.94 16.25 -15.47
N TYR A 118 -2.97 17.58 -15.31
CA TYR A 118 -3.60 18.22 -14.17
C TYR A 118 -5.11 17.92 -14.13
N ASN A 119 -5.52 17.09 -13.18
CA ASN A 119 -6.88 16.58 -13.04
C ASN A 119 -7.34 16.56 -11.57
N PRO A 120 -7.61 17.74 -10.96
CA PRO A 120 -8.00 17.85 -9.56
C PRO A 120 -9.32 17.13 -9.28
N ARG A 121 -9.31 16.21 -8.31
CA ARG A 121 -10.52 15.50 -7.83
C ARG A 121 -10.34 15.02 -6.38
N ARG A 122 -11.45 14.76 -5.71
CA ARG A 122 -11.45 14.18 -4.36
C ARG A 122 -11.26 12.67 -4.39
N MET A 123 -10.68 12.14 -3.33
CA MET A 123 -10.46 10.71 -3.15
C MET A 123 -11.78 9.96 -2.90
N ILE A 124 -11.94 8.80 -3.54
CA ILE A 124 -13.10 7.91 -3.43
C ILE A 124 -12.64 6.61 -2.77
N ARG A 125 -13.34 6.19 -1.71
CA ARG A 125 -13.03 4.94 -0.99
C ARG A 125 -14.26 4.06 -0.86
N ASP A 126 -14.03 2.77 -0.94
CA ASP A 126 -15.06 1.75 -0.78
C ASP A 126 -14.52 0.55 -0.02
N PHE A 127 -14.51 0.64 1.32
CA PHE A 127 -14.04 -0.46 2.13
C PHE A 127 -14.97 -1.66 1.97
N ASN A 128 -14.39 -2.73 1.43
CA ASN A 128 -15.00 -4.01 1.22
C ASN A 128 -14.16 -5.08 1.94
N ASN A 129 -14.79 -5.79 2.88
CA ASN A 129 -14.12 -6.83 3.64
C ASN A 129 -14.25 -8.23 3.02
N THR A 130 -15.15 -8.40 2.04
CA THR A 130 -15.42 -9.69 1.39
C THR A 130 -14.15 -10.27 0.81
N SER A 131 -13.37 -9.48 0.08
CA SER A 131 -12.11 -9.95 -0.50
C SER A 131 -11.06 -10.31 0.55
N LEU A 132 -10.98 -9.59 1.67
CA LEU A 132 -10.08 -9.93 2.77
C LEU A 132 -10.51 -11.24 3.46
N GLN A 133 -11.80 -11.44 3.69
CA GLN A 133 -12.30 -12.67 4.31
C GLN A 133 -12.14 -13.89 3.39
N GLU A 134 -12.37 -13.73 2.09
CA GLU A 134 -12.32 -14.82 1.12
C GLU A 134 -10.89 -15.18 0.68
N ASN A 135 -9.97 -14.20 0.68
CA ASN A 135 -8.64 -14.38 0.07
C ASN A 135 -7.47 -14.38 1.07
N ASN A 136 -7.71 -14.33 2.39
CA ASN A 136 -6.65 -14.29 3.41
C ASN A 136 -6.15 -15.69 3.86
N SER A 137 -6.24 -16.69 2.98
CA SER A 137 -5.57 -17.99 3.23
C SER A 137 -4.18 -17.99 2.64
N TYR A 138 -3.23 -18.69 3.28
CA TYR A 138 -1.85 -18.83 2.78
C TYR A 138 -1.82 -19.25 1.31
N LYS A 139 -2.64 -20.24 0.93
CA LYS A 139 -2.72 -20.75 -0.45
C LYS A 139 -3.12 -19.65 -1.43
N ILE A 140 -4.14 -18.86 -1.10
CA ILE A 140 -4.62 -17.79 -1.99
C ILE A 140 -3.58 -16.68 -2.04
N VAL A 141 -3.10 -16.18 -0.90
CA VAL A 141 -2.08 -15.12 -0.85
C VAL A 141 -0.83 -15.54 -1.62
N ASN A 142 -0.31 -16.75 -1.42
CA ASN A 142 0.85 -17.26 -2.14
C ASN A 142 0.59 -17.31 -3.65
N ASN A 143 -0.56 -17.82 -4.08
CA ASN A 143 -0.94 -17.87 -5.48
C ASN A 143 -1.09 -16.47 -6.11
N ARG A 144 -1.60 -15.49 -5.35
CA ARG A 144 -1.74 -14.09 -5.78
C ARG A 144 -0.38 -13.42 -5.94
N LEU A 145 0.56 -13.68 -5.02
CA LEU A 145 1.92 -13.15 -5.04
C LEU A 145 2.72 -13.73 -6.20
N THR A 146 2.67 -15.05 -6.42
CA THR A 146 3.47 -15.71 -7.48
C THR A 146 2.87 -15.53 -8.87
N ASN A 147 1.55 -15.40 -8.99
CA ASN A 147 0.88 -15.20 -10.29
C ASN A 147 0.47 -13.74 -10.53
N MET A 148 1.04 -12.81 -9.77
CA MET A 148 0.97 -11.36 -9.98
C MET A 148 -0.44 -10.83 -10.24
N THR A 149 -1.43 -11.28 -9.47
CA THR A 149 -2.79 -10.71 -9.61
C THR A 149 -2.91 -9.51 -8.67
N VAL A 150 -2.52 -8.32 -9.16
CA VAL A 150 -2.55 -7.09 -8.36
C VAL A 150 -3.95 -6.48 -8.33
N TYR A 151 -4.40 -6.10 -7.13
CA TYR A 151 -5.69 -5.49 -6.86
C TYR A 151 -5.51 -3.99 -6.56
N ASP A 152 -5.65 -3.14 -7.57
CA ASP A 152 -5.93 -1.72 -7.36
C ASP A 152 -6.80 -1.15 -8.49
N ASN A 153 -7.89 -0.50 -8.11
CA ASN A 153 -8.83 0.13 -9.03
C ASN A 153 -8.22 1.35 -9.76
N ASP A 154 -6.96 1.70 -9.48
CA ASP A 154 -6.01 2.39 -10.38
C ASP A 154 -4.55 2.16 -9.93
N PHE A 155 -3.92 1.07 -10.39
CA PHE A 155 -2.56 0.66 -10.03
C PHE A 155 -1.52 1.80 -10.07
N TYR A 156 -1.57 2.62 -11.11
CA TYR A 156 -0.56 3.65 -11.37
C TYR A 156 -0.71 4.88 -10.48
N THR A 157 -1.93 5.16 -9.97
CA THR A 157 -2.17 6.33 -9.11
C THR A 157 -2.54 5.97 -7.68
N SER A 158 -2.32 4.71 -7.31
CA SER A 158 -2.45 4.17 -5.96
C SER A 158 -1.74 4.99 -4.86
N PRO A 159 -0.55 5.60 -5.08
CA PRO A 159 0.10 6.43 -4.05
C PRO A 159 -0.66 7.73 -3.72
N GLY A 160 -1.70 8.08 -4.49
CA GLY A 160 -2.58 9.20 -4.20
C GLY A 160 -3.43 9.00 -2.93
N ASP A 161 -3.64 7.75 -2.48
CA ASP A 161 -4.27 7.44 -1.20
C ASP A 161 -3.19 7.26 -0.11
N PRO A 162 -3.21 8.01 1.01
CA PRO A 162 -2.23 7.86 2.09
C PRO A 162 -2.15 6.44 2.68
N LEU A 163 -3.21 5.62 2.54
CA LEU A 163 -3.19 4.22 2.98
C LEU A 163 -2.21 3.36 2.17
N PHE A 164 -1.81 3.78 0.97
CA PHE A 164 -0.81 3.12 0.14
C PHE A 164 0.49 2.84 0.90
N TYR A 165 1.02 3.84 1.60
CA TYR A 165 2.30 3.72 2.29
C TYR A 165 2.25 2.72 3.46
N PHE A 166 1.13 2.66 4.17
CA PHE A 166 0.92 1.70 5.26
C PHE A 166 0.71 0.27 4.72
N HIS A 167 -0.01 0.15 3.61
CA HIS A 167 -0.17 -1.12 2.90
C HIS A 167 1.20 -1.66 2.47
N HIS A 168 2.00 -0.84 1.79
CA HIS A 168 3.34 -1.24 1.34
C HIS A 168 4.32 -1.47 2.49
N ALA A 169 4.24 -0.71 3.59
CA ALA A 169 5.02 -1.02 4.79
C ALA A 169 4.71 -2.43 5.34
N GLN A 170 3.46 -2.88 5.27
CA GLN A 170 3.09 -4.24 5.67
C GLN A 170 3.56 -5.29 4.65
N VAL A 171 3.57 -4.99 3.35
CA VAL A 171 4.14 -5.85 2.31
C VAL A 171 5.65 -6.04 2.55
N ASP A 172 6.39 -4.94 2.72
CA ASP A 172 7.82 -4.94 2.99
C ASP A 172 8.16 -5.66 4.30
N ARG A 173 7.32 -5.52 5.33
CA ARG A 173 7.46 -6.26 6.58
C ARG A 173 7.34 -7.77 6.36
N ILE A 174 6.35 -8.22 5.59
CA ILE A 174 6.17 -9.64 5.28
C ILE A 174 7.37 -10.16 4.47
N TRP A 175 7.84 -9.39 3.49
CA TRP A 175 9.00 -9.74 2.69
C TRP A 175 10.27 -9.84 3.54
N SER A 176 10.49 -8.88 4.44
CA SER A 176 11.63 -8.88 5.38
C SER A 176 11.61 -10.10 6.31
N ILE A 177 10.44 -10.47 6.83
CA ILE A 177 10.27 -11.70 7.62
C ILE A 177 10.60 -12.93 6.77
N TRP A 178 10.10 -13.00 5.54
CA TRP A 178 10.39 -14.11 4.63
C TRP A 178 11.89 -14.26 4.33
N GLN A 179 12.60 -13.15 4.12
CA GLN A 179 14.06 -13.14 3.93
C GLN A 179 14.78 -13.63 5.20
N ALA A 180 14.36 -13.15 6.38
CA ALA A 180 15.01 -13.49 7.65
C ALA A 180 14.94 -14.98 8.01
N LEU A 181 13.93 -15.71 7.54
CA LEU A 181 13.79 -17.16 7.78
C LEU A 181 14.92 -18.01 7.15
N ASP A 182 15.54 -17.56 6.06
CA ASP A 182 16.76 -18.19 5.49
C ASP A 182 17.53 -17.13 4.67
N PHE A 183 18.16 -16.19 5.36
CA PHE A 183 18.79 -15.03 4.72
C PHE A 183 19.89 -15.44 3.72
N SER A 184 20.57 -16.57 3.97
CA SER A 184 21.62 -17.09 3.10
C SER A 184 21.13 -17.42 1.69
N LYS A 185 19.87 -17.88 1.56
CA LYS A 185 19.24 -18.21 0.28
C LYS A 185 18.29 -17.14 -0.21
N ARG A 186 17.70 -16.35 0.69
CA ARG A 186 16.58 -15.45 0.40
C ARG A 186 16.96 -13.98 0.36
N GLY A 187 18.11 -13.59 0.93
CA GLY A 187 18.52 -12.19 1.02
C GLY A 187 18.61 -11.50 -0.34
N ASN A 188 19.15 -12.21 -1.35
CA ASN A 188 19.31 -11.71 -2.72
C ASN A 188 18.47 -12.53 -3.73
N ALA A 189 17.43 -13.23 -3.27
CA ALA A 189 16.59 -14.01 -4.15
C ALA A 189 15.77 -13.08 -5.06
N LEU A 190 15.84 -13.32 -6.36
CA LEU A 190 15.11 -12.59 -7.40
C LEU A 190 14.36 -13.57 -8.29
N ASP A 191 13.19 -13.16 -8.77
CA ASP A 191 12.41 -13.87 -9.78
C ASP A 191 11.65 -12.87 -10.65
N GLY A 192 11.43 -13.21 -11.91
CA GLY A 192 10.75 -12.35 -12.90
C GLY A 192 11.66 -11.58 -13.85
N THR A 193 11.01 -10.74 -14.66
CA THR A 193 11.61 -10.00 -15.80
C THR A 193 11.45 -8.49 -15.62
N LEU A 194 12.12 -7.69 -16.44
CA LEU A 194 12.10 -6.22 -16.36
C LEU A 194 10.78 -5.56 -16.81
N THR A 195 9.86 -6.34 -17.37
CA THR A 195 8.57 -5.86 -17.87
C THR A 195 7.42 -6.57 -17.17
N LEU A 196 6.33 -5.82 -16.93
CA LEU A 196 5.13 -6.34 -16.28
C LEU A 196 4.56 -7.52 -17.08
N GLY A 197 4.43 -8.68 -16.44
CA GLY A 197 3.96 -9.90 -17.11
C GLY A 197 4.86 -10.38 -18.25
N ASN A 198 6.11 -9.92 -18.31
CA ASN A 198 7.05 -10.13 -19.39
C ASN A 198 6.55 -9.64 -20.76
N VAL A 199 5.85 -8.49 -20.79
CA VAL A 199 5.38 -7.88 -22.05
C VAL A 199 5.77 -6.39 -22.14
N PRO A 200 6.52 -6.00 -23.19
CA PRO A 200 7.17 -6.89 -24.15
C PRO A 200 8.19 -7.82 -23.47
N PRO A 201 8.56 -8.97 -24.06
CA PRO A 201 9.55 -9.86 -23.46
C PRO A 201 10.85 -9.14 -23.13
N SER A 202 11.37 -9.39 -21.93
CA SER A 202 12.62 -8.85 -21.43
C SER A 202 13.44 -9.94 -20.75
N ARG A 203 14.73 -9.67 -20.50
CA ARG A 203 15.57 -10.60 -19.74
C ARG A 203 15.13 -10.65 -18.27
N ASN A 204 15.58 -11.68 -17.57
CA ASN A 204 15.42 -11.78 -16.14
C ASN A 204 16.09 -10.60 -15.43
N VAL A 205 15.49 -10.19 -14.32
CA VAL A 205 16.08 -9.19 -13.42
C VAL A 205 17.33 -9.77 -12.76
N ALA A 206 18.32 -8.91 -12.56
CA ALA A 206 19.60 -9.24 -11.97
C ALA A 206 19.97 -8.20 -10.89
N LEU A 207 20.89 -8.54 -9.99
CA LEU A 207 21.27 -7.67 -8.89
C LEU A 207 21.99 -6.41 -9.38
N GLU A 208 22.50 -6.43 -10.60
CA GLU A 208 23.24 -5.34 -11.22
C GLU A 208 22.30 -4.35 -11.94
N ASP A 209 21.00 -4.64 -11.96
CA ASP A 209 20.01 -3.76 -12.58
C ASP A 209 19.86 -2.45 -11.81
N ILE A 210 19.67 -1.37 -12.57
CA ILE A 210 19.48 -0.03 -12.04
C ILE A 210 17.98 0.30 -12.07
N MET A 211 17.43 0.57 -10.90
CA MET A 211 16.10 1.13 -10.75
C MET A 211 16.19 2.65 -10.87
N SER A 212 15.56 3.20 -11.90
CA SER A 212 15.62 4.63 -12.20
C SER A 212 14.40 5.36 -11.63
N PHE A 213 14.64 6.56 -11.09
CA PHE A 213 13.62 7.46 -10.58
C PHE A 213 13.76 8.83 -11.23
N ASP A 214 12.64 9.47 -11.59
CA ASP A 214 12.69 10.74 -12.33
C ASP A 214 13.20 11.92 -11.48
N PHE A 215 13.02 11.85 -10.16
CA PHE A 215 13.29 12.94 -9.21
C PHE A 215 14.20 12.52 -8.04
N GLN A 216 14.83 11.35 -8.12
CA GLN A 216 15.81 10.84 -7.18
C GLN A 216 16.93 10.12 -7.95
N PRO A 217 18.15 10.00 -7.38
CA PRO A 217 19.19 9.19 -7.99
C PRO A 217 18.72 7.75 -8.23
N SER A 218 19.13 7.18 -9.35
CA SER A 218 18.91 5.76 -9.62
C SER A 218 19.66 4.89 -8.61
N ILE A 219 19.04 3.78 -8.21
CA ILE A 219 19.61 2.84 -7.23
C ILE A 219 19.85 1.47 -7.86
N LEU A 220 20.80 0.73 -7.30
CA LEU A 220 21.03 -0.65 -7.67
C LEU A 220 19.95 -1.56 -7.04
N VAL A 221 19.47 -2.56 -7.78
CA VAL A 221 18.56 -3.60 -7.24
C VAL A 221 19.26 -4.42 -6.17
N GLY A 222 20.51 -4.79 -6.40
CA GLY A 222 21.32 -5.55 -5.48
C GLY A 222 21.85 -4.73 -4.31
N PRO A 223 22.65 -5.36 -3.44
CA PRO A 223 23.33 -4.63 -2.39
C PRO A 223 24.24 -3.56 -3.03
N GLY A 224 23.98 -2.30 -2.75
CA GLY A 224 24.81 -1.18 -3.13
C GLY A 224 26.19 -1.32 -2.52
N THR A 225 27.17 -0.59 -3.05
CA THR A 225 28.51 -0.57 -2.44
C THR A 225 28.39 -0.16 -0.96
N ALA A 226 29.19 -0.76 -0.08
CA ALA A 226 29.13 -0.61 1.39
C ALA A 226 29.19 0.84 1.95
N ASN A 227 29.27 1.85 1.08
CA ASN A 227 29.30 3.27 1.40
C ASN A 227 27.95 3.99 1.20
N GLU A 228 26.88 3.26 0.83
CA GLU A 228 25.52 3.80 0.67
C GLU A 228 24.73 3.65 1.99
N PRO A 229 24.46 4.74 2.73
CA PRO A 229 23.84 4.70 4.08
C PRO A 229 22.37 4.21 4.07
N TYR A 230 21.77 4.01 2.90
CA TYR A 230 20.35 3.64 2.77
C TYR A 230 20.09 2.13 2.87
N GLN A 231 21.10 1.28 2.66
CA GLN A 231 20.89 -0.18 2.72
C GLN A 231 21.08 -0.79 4.11
N GLU A 232 21.62 -0.03 5.05
CA GLU A 232 21.69 -0.50 6.43
C GLU A 232 20.32 -0.58 7.10
N TRP A 233 19.26 0.08 6.61
CA TRP A 233 17.99 0.16 7.32
C TRP A 233 17.23 -1.17 7.42
N THR A 234 17.15 -1.95 6.33
CA THR A 234 16.53 -3.29 6.37
C THR A 234 17.35 -4.25 7.24
N VAL A 235 18.68 -4.13 7.18
CA VAL A 235 19.62 -4.93 7.98
C VAL A 235 19.61 -4.52 9.45
N LEU A 236 19.45 -3.23 9.77
CA LEU A 236 19.34 -2.68 11.12
C LEU A 236 18.05 -3.13 11.80
N TYR A 237 16.93 -3.13 11.07
CA TYR A 237 15.65 -3.60 11.58
C TYR A 237 15.70 -5.08 11.99
N LEU A 238 16.32 -5.93 11.16
CA LEU A 238 16.50 -7.36 11.47
C LEU A 238 17.58 -7.63 12.53
N ARG A 239 18.67 -6.83 12.57
CA ARG A 239 19.69 -6.93 13.63
C ARG A 239 19.17 -6.54 15.01
N LEU A 240 18.15 -5.67 15.09
CA LEU A 240 17.50 -5.35 16.36
C LEU A 240 16.68 -6.53 16.89
N ILE A 241 15.99 -7.26 16.01
CA ILE A 241 15.15 -8.43 16.38
C ILE A 241 16.03 -9.56 16.93
N ARG A 242 17.19 -9.82 16.33
CA ARG A 242 18.11 -10.90 16.78
C ARG A 242 18.85 -10.62 18.09
N LYS A 243 18.78 -9.39 18.62
CA LYS A 243 19.36 -9.01 19.93
C LYS A 243 18.35 -9.08 21.07
N LEU A 244 17.09 -9.38 20.78
CA LEU A 244 15.99 -9.45 21.74
C LEU A 244 15.56 -10.89 22.06
N GLU A 245 16.23 -11.90 21.50
CA GLU A 245 16.18 -13.31 21.87
C GLU A 245 17.49 -13.72 22.56
#